data_AF-A0A974SBA6-F1
#
_entry.id   AF-A0A974SBA6-F1
#
_cell.length_a   1.000
_cell.length_b   1.000
_cell.length_c   1.000
_cell.angle_alpha   90.00
_cell.angle_beta   90.00
_cell.angle_gamma   90.00
#
_symmetry.space_group_name_H-M   'P 1'
#
loop_
_entity.id
_entity.type
_entity.pdbx_description
1 polymer ?
#
loop_
_entity_poly.entity_id
_entity_poly.type
_entity_poly.pdbx_seq_one_letter_code
_entity_poly.pdbx_strand_id
1 'polypeptide(L)'
;MTLPWFIISTLLLLVFISAIYQRNALKKVNYIRYFSAQAAFEGETVEMVEEISNGKLLPLPWLRLESGIARGLEFGSQENLGISSGEIYQNHVSLFYLRPYRHIKRTHRVRCERRGLFRLDTATMTTGDLFGLSRNTHTFPLQLELMVYPAMVDMYELPLPIHSWLGELPVKRWIVHDPFLTAGTREYSPGDSLGSINWKATARTGQMQVHRKDFTADSRLMICLNMEISDSMWRTVTDIERIEQGIRYAATIADYAVGHGIETGFLSNGRLDGDGEHDPVNAEPMGRMEDILSLLARLSLERVLPMSRLLELEAERGSTDTDYLIISCHRGAGLQQAAEQLRLAGNGVEWLDIPGEGRGSA
;
A
#
# COMPACT_ATOMS: atom_id res chain seq x y z
N MET A 1 -56.54 -47.09 14.07
CA MET A 1 -56.16 -46.76 12.67
C MET A 1 -55.74 -45.30 12.47
N THR A 2 -55.46 -44.53 13.53
CA THR A 2 -55.14 -43.09 13.45
C THR A 2 -53.65 -42.80 13.33
N LEU A 3 -52.79 -43.67 13.86
CA LEU A 3 -51.33 -43.54 13.82
C LEU A 3 -50.74 -43.42 12.40
N PRO A 4 -51.08 -44.28 11.41
CA PRO A 4 -50.49 -44.16 10.07
C PRO A 4 -50.90 -42.85 9.39
N TRP A 5 -52.12 -42.35 9.64
CA TRP A 5 -52.57 -41.10 9.04
C TRP A 5 -51.91 -39.88 9.71
N PHE A 6 -51.62 -39.95 11.01
CA PHE A 6 -50.81 -38.93 11.67
C PHE A 6 -49.38 -38.84 11.08
N ILE A 7 -48.76 -39.99 10.80
CA ILE A 7 -47.41 -40.04 10.21
C ILE A 7 -47.41 -39.47 8.79
N ILE A 8 -48.34 -39.90 7.93
CA ILE A 8 -48.38 -39.43 6.53
C ILE A 8 -48.69 -37.92 6.47
N SER A 9 -49.62 -37.42 7.30
CA SER A 9 -49.93 -35.98 7.34
C SER A 9 -48.76 -35.13 7.85
N THR A 10 -48.03 -35.63 8.86
CA THR A 10 -46.80 -34.97 9.35
C THR A 10 -45.72 -34.95 8.26
N LEU A 11 -45.50 -36.06 7.55
CA LEU A 11 -44.54 -36.14 6.47
C LEU A 11 -44.89 -35.18 5.32
N LEU A 12 -46.17 -35.13 4.92
CA LEU A 12 -46.64 -34.20 3.90
C LEU A 12 -46.45 -32.74 4.32
N LEU A 13 -46.71 -32.41 5.59
CA LEU A 13 -46.48 -31.07 6.11
C LEU A 13 -44.98 -30.70 6.08
N LEU A 14 -44.09 -31.61 6.46
CA LEU A 14 -42.64 -31.39 6.41
C LEU A 14 -42.14 -31.15 4.98
N VAL A 15 -42.59 -31.98 4.03
CA VAL A 15 -42.25 -31.81 2.61
C VAL A 15 -42.80 -30.49 2.06
N PHE A 16 -44.02 -30.11 2.44
CA PHE A 16 -44.61 -28.84 2.03
C PHE A 16 -43.83 -27.63 2.57
N ILE A 17 -43.44 -27.65 3.86
CA ILE A 17 -42.59 -26.61 4.45
C ILE A 17 -41.24 -26.56 3.73
N SER A 18 -40.60 -27.71 3.52
CA SER A 18 -39.31 -27.79 2.83
C SER A 18 -39.37 -27.22 1.40
N ALA A 19 -40.43 -27.52 0.65
CA ALA A 19 -40.65 -26.96 -0.69
C ALA A 19 -40.82 -25.42 -0.68
N ILE A 20 -41.47 -24.86 0.34
CA ILE A 20 -41.57 -23.40 0.52
C ILE A 20 -40.18 -22.80 0.77
N TYR A 21 -39.39 -23.40 1.66
CA TYR A 21 -38.02 -22.94 1.94
C TYR A 21 -37.14 -23.03 0.70
N GLN A 22 -37.16 -24.15 -0.02
CA GLN A 22 -36.37 -24.36 -1.24
C GLN A 22 -36.64 -23.26 -2.28
N ARG A 23 -37.88 -22.80 -2.45
CA ARG A 23 -38.20 -21.77 -3.46
C ARG A 23 -38.02 -20.34 -2.95
N ASN A 24 -38.19 -20.09 -1.65
CA ASN A 24 -38.38 -18.72 -1.15
C ASN A 24 -37.35 -18.29 -0.09
N ALA A 25 -36.48 -19.18 0.40
CA ALA A 25 -35.60 -18.84 1.53
C ALA A 25 -34.60 -17.72 1.22
N LEU A 26 -33.97 -17.69 0.04
CA LEU A 26 -33.00 -16.62 -0.29
C LEU A 26 -33.63 -15.42 -1.03
N LYS A 27 -34.93 -15.48 -1.36
CA LYS A 27 -35.62 -14.34 -1.99
C LYS A 27 -35.74 -13.17 -1.00
N LYS A 28 -35.57 -11.94 -1.50
CA LYS A 28 -35.68 -10.69 -0.74
C LYS A 28 -34.78 -10.67 0.52
N VAL A 29 -33.62 -11.31 0.45
CA VAL A 29 -32.57 -11.15 1.45
C VAL A 29 -31.56 -10.17 0.89
N ASN A 30 -31.40 -9.02 1.53
CA ASN A 30 -30.39 -8.05 1.14
C ASN A 30 -29.21 -8.18 2.09
N TYR A 31 -28.02 -8.14 1.51
CA TYR A 31 -26.77 -8.25 2.23
C TYR A 31 -25.82 -7.17 1.73
N ILE A 32 -25.26 -6.41 2.67
CA ILE A 32 -24.28 -5.36 2.43
C ILE A 32 -23.13 -5.60 3.40
N ARG A 33 -21.90 -5.46 2.91
CA ARG A 33 -20.71 -5.44 3.74
C ARG A 33 -19.83 -4.27 3.30
N TYR A 34 -19.20 -3.59 4.25
CA TYR A 34 -18.27 -2.48 4.02
C TYR A 34 -17.24 -2.41 5.15
N PHE A 35 -16.08 -1.83 4.87
CA PHE A 35 -15.12 -1.42 5.89
C PHE A 35 -15.43 0.02 6.33
N SER A 36 -15.14 0.35 7.58
CA SER A 36 -15.30 1.70 8.14
C SER A 36 -14.35 2.71 7.48
N ALA A 37 -13.24 2.24 6.90
CA ALA A 37 -12.25 3.02 6.19
C ALA A 37 -11.87 2.32 4.88
N GLN A 38 -11.46 3.11 3.88
CA GLN A 38 -10.94 2.59 2.60
C GLN A 38 -9.46 2.21 2.70
N ALA A 39 -8.72 2.86 3.61
CA ALA A 39 -7.33 2.59 3.88
C ALA A 39 -7.04 2.60 5.39
N ALA A 40 -5.99 1.88 5.80
CA ALA A 40 -5.47 1.85 7.17
C ALA A 40 -3.97 1.53 7.14
N PHE A 41 -3.25 1.79 8.23
CA PHE A 41 -1.86 1.37 8.36
C PHE A 41 -1.75 -0.05 8.93
N GLU A 42 -0.68 -0.75 8.57
CA GLU A 42 -0.28 -2.00 9.21
C GLU A 42 -0.18 -1.81 10.73
N GLY A 43 -0.79 -2.72 11.49
CA GLY A 43 -0.95 -2.67 12.93
C GLY A 43 -2.27 -2.04 13.40
N GLU A 44 -2.94 -1.23 12.58
CA GLU A 44 -4.20 -0.59 12.93
C GLU A 44 -5.39 -1.55 12.89
N THR A 45 -6.48 -1.15 13.53
CA THR A 45 -7.73 -1.91 13.54
C THR A 45 -8.82 -1.13 12.82
N VAL A 46 -9.44 -1.76 11.82
CA VAL A 46 -10.61 -1.26 11.11
C VAL A 46 -11.86 -2.04 11.48
N GLU A 47 -13.03 -1.43 11.30
CA GLU A 47 -14.30 -2.12 11.51
C GLU A 47 -14.84 -2.65 10.18
N MET A 48 -15.08 -3.95 10.10
CA MET A 48 -15.85 -4.57 9.01
C MET A 48 -17.30 -4.68 9.45
N VAL A 49 -18.19 -4.00 8.75
CA VAL A 49 -19.62 -3.96 9.05
C VAL A 49 -20.38 -4.83 8.07
N GLU A 50 -21.21 -5.71 8.62
CA GLU A 50 -22.15 -6.57 7.88
C GLU A 50 -23.58 -6.16 8.20
N GLU A 51 -24.35 -5.84 7.18
CA GLU A 51 -25.76 -5.50 7.27
C GLU A 51 -26.57 -6.51 6.48
N ILE A 52 -27.48 -7.20 7.16
CA ILE A 52 -28.35 -8.20 6.56
C ILE A 52 -29.81 -7.96 6.91
N SER A 53 -30.68 -8.06 5.91
CA SER A 53 -32.11 -7.87 6.08
C SER A 53 -32.94 -8.96 5.41
N ASN A 54 -34.02 -9.34 6.09
CA ASN A 54 -34.99 -10.30 5.57
C ASN A 54 -36.28 -9.58 5.17
N GLY A 55 -36.45 -9.23 3.90
CA GLY A 55 -37.62 -8.51 3.37
C GLY A 55 -38.88 -9.36 3.14
N LYS A 56 -39.03 -10.47 3.85
CA LYS A 56 -40.17 -11.41 3.69
C LYS A 56 -40.69 -11.94 5.02
N LEU A 57 -41.89 -12.52 4.97
CA LEU A 57 -42.57 -13.14 6.13
C LEU A 57 -41.92 -14.47 6.54
N LEU A 58 -41.24 -15.17 5.63
CA LEU A 58 -40.59 -16.45 5.93
C LEU A 58 -39.32 -16.20 6.78
N PRO A 59 -39.24 -16.72 8.02
CA PRO A 59 -38.02 -16.62 8.82
C PRO A 59 -36.90 -17.49 8.22
N LEU A 60 -35.65 -17.12 8.50
CA LEU A 60 -34.49 -17.94 8.21
C LEU A 60 -33.96 -18.48 9.54
N PRO A 61 -34.20 -19.78 9.83
CA PRO A 61 -33.82 -20.38 11.10
C PRO A 61 -32.30 -20.42 11.30
N TRP A 62 -31.58 -20.54 10.20
CA TRP A 62 -30.14 -20.40 10.14
C TRP A 62 -29.77 -19.86 8.76
N LEU A 63 -28.77 -19.00 8.76
CA LEU A 63 -28.19 -18.45 7.55
C LEU A 63 -26.68 -18.41 7.78
N ARG A 64 -25.95 -19.13 6.94
CA ARG A 64 -24.50 -19.20 6.96
C ARG A 64 -23.96 -18.34 5.83
N LEU A 65 -23.21 -17.30 6.19
CA LEU A 65 -22.44 -16.49 5.28
C LEU A 65 -20.98 -16.91 5.35
N GLU A 66 -20.38 -17.19 4.21
CA GLU A 66 -18.99 -17.60 4.08
C GLU A 66 -18.29 -16.68 3.09
N SER A 67 -17.10 -16.22 3.45
CA SER A 67 -16.26 -15.42 2.56
C SER A 67 -14.80 -15.77 2.80
N GLY A 68 -14.05 -15.97 1.72
CA GLY A 68 -12.59 -16.03 1.79
C GLY A 68 -12.05 -14.64 2.09
N ILE A 69 -11.17 -14.54 3.09
CA ILE A 69 -10.47 -13.33 3.46
C ILE A 69 -8.97 -13.64 3.43
N ALA A 70 -8.13 -12.75 2.95
CA ALA A 70 -6.69 -13.02 2.96
C ALA A 70 -6.15 -13.03 4.40
N ARG A 71 -5.03 -13.74 4.61
CA ARG A 71 -4.43 -13.92 5.95
C ARG A 71 -3.88 -12.65 6.61
N GLY A 72 -3.66 -11.56 5.87
CA GLY A 72 -3.15 -10.30 6.45
C GLY A 72 -4.17 -9.49 7.26
N LEU A 73 -5.41 -9.96 7.39
CA LEU A 73 -6.47 -9.32 8.16
C LEU A 73 -6.90 -10.24 9.31
N GLU A 74 -6.48 -9.95 10.54
CA GLU A 74 -6.85 -10.75 11.70
C GLU A 74 -8.21 -10.31 12.26
N PHE A 75 -9.16 -11.24 12.39
CA PHE A 75 -10.45 -10.96 13.02
C PHE A 75 -10.34 -11.21 14.51
N GLY A 76 -10.77 -10.24 15.32
CA GLY A 76 -10.79 -10.40 16.77
C GLY A 76 -11.56 -11.67 17.17
N SER A 77 -11.03 -12.41 18.14
CA SER A 77 -11.66 -13.58 18.76
C SER A 77 -13.08 -13.24 19.25
N GLN A 78 -14.07 -13.43 18.38
CA GLN A 78 -15.47 -13.46 18.76
C GLN A 78 -15.97 -14.89 18.60
N GLU A 79 -16.65 -15.38 19.63
CA GLU A 79 -17.02 -16.78 19.93
C GLU A 79 -17.90 -17.51 18.88
N ASN A 80 -18.07 -16.97 17.67
CA ASN A 80 -18.86 -17.57 16.60
C ASN A 80 -18.16 -17.60 15.23
N LEU A 81 -16.82 -17.52 15.20
CA LEU A 81 -16.04 -17.55 13.98
C LEU A 81 -15.45 -18.95 13.74
N GLY A 82 -15.96 -19.66 12.74
CA GLY A 82 -15.35 -20.90 12.25
C GLY A 82 -14.21 -20.57 11.30
N ILE A 83 -13.01 -20.33 11.81
CA ILE A 83 -11.83 -20.03 11.00
C ILE A 83 -11.15 -21.34 10.61
N SER A 84 -11.28 -21.73 9.34
CA SER A 84 -10.46 -22.80 8.75
C SER A 84 -9.34 -22.15 7.93
N SER A 85 -8.09 -22.40 8.31
CA SER A 85 -6.93 -21.79 7.66
C SER A 85 -6.46 -22.58 6.44
N GLY A 86 -6.51 -21.98 5.26
CA GLY A 86 -5.72 -22.40 4.09
C GLY A 86 -4.37 -21.67 4.03
N GLU A 87 -3.54 -21.97 3.03
CA GLU A 87 -2.21 -21.35 2.89
C GLU A 87 -2.28 -19.84 2.60
N ILE A 88 -3.27 -19.39 1.81
CA ILE A 88 -3.39 -18.01 1.30
C ILE A 88 -4.63 -17.28 1.87
N TYR A 89 -5.74 -18.01 2.05
CA TYR A 89 -7.01 -17.46 2.52
C TYR A 89 -7.46 -18.14 3.82
N GLN A 90 -8.17 -17.39 4.63
CA GLN A 90 -8.94 -17.85 5.78
C GLN A 90 -10.43 -17.74 5.47
N ASN A 91 -11.22 -18.72 5.93
CA ASN A 91 -12.66 -18.68 5.75
C ASN A 91 -13.30 -17.92 6.93
N HIS A 92 -13.97 -16.81 6.65
CA HIS A 92 -14.79 -16.11 7.63
C HIS A 92 -16.24 -16.57 7.50
N VAL A 93 -16.72 -17.24 8.57
CA VAL A 93 -18.07 -17.78 8.64
C VAL A 93 -18.89 -16.98 9.64
N SER A 94 -20.02 -16.43 9.21
CA SER A 94 -21.00 -15.78 10.07
C SER A 94 -22.34 -16.49 10.02
N LEU A 95 -22.86 -16.83 11.20
CA LEU A 95 -24.15 -17.49 11.37
C LEU A 95 -25.20 -16.49 11.87
N PHE A 96 -26.34 -16.43 11.18
CA PHE A 96 -27.45 -15.54 11.52
C PHE A 96 -28.75 -16.31 11.68
N TYR A 97 -29.58 -15.83 12.61
CA TYR A 97 -31.00 -16.16 12.69
C TYR A 97 -31.81 -14.92 12.31
N LEU A 98 -32.52 -14.97 11.18
CA LEU A 98 -33.26 -13.82 10.65
C LEU A 98 -34.76 -14.03 10.78
N ARG A 99 -35.36 -13.28 11.70
CA ARG A 99 -36.82 -13.18 11.82
C ARG A 99 -37.45 -12.51 10.59
N PRO A 100 -38.77 -12.61 10.42
CA PRO A 100 -39.48 -11.88 9.37
C PRO A 100 -39.24 -10.38 9.49
N TYR A 101 -38.99 -9.70 8.38
CA TYR A 101 -38.78 -8.23 8.30
C TYR A 101 -37.69 -7.68 9.21
N ARG A 102 -36.74 -8.51 9.64
CA ARG A 102 -35.67 -8.10 10.55
C ARG A 102 -34.44 -7.63 9.78
N HIS A 103 -33.84 -6.57 10.30
CA HIS A 103 -32.52 -6.07 9.93
C HIS A 103 -31.53 -6.36 11.07
N ILE A 104 -30.34 -6.87 10.74
CA ILE A 104 -29.25 -7.12 11.69
C ILE A 104 -28.01 -6.42 11.14
N LYS A 105 -27.36 -5.63 12.01
CA LYS A 105 -26.07 -5.02 11.76
C LYS A 105 -25.05 -5.64 12.71
N ARG A 106 -23.95 -6.17 12.19
CA ARG A 106 -22.86 -6.76 12.97
C ARG A 106 -21.57 -6.06 12.61
N THR A 107 -20.81 -5.67 13.62
CA THR A 107 -19.50 -5.04 13.45
C THR A 107 -18.42 -5.99 13.95
N HIS A 108 -17.42 -6.23 13.10
CA HIS A 108 -16.25 -7.03 13.42
C HIS A 108 -15.03 -6.13 13.45
N ARG A 109 -14.19 -6.29 14.46
CA ARG A 109 -12.89 -5.61 14.52
C ARG A 109 -11.87 -6.44 13.77
N VAL A 110 -11.21 -5.81 12.82
CA VAL A 110 -10.22 -6.43 11.93
C VAL A 110 -8.90 -5.71 12.11
N ARG A 111 -7.89 -6.41 12.60
CA ARG A 111 -6.53 -5.91 12.73
C ARG A 111 -5.78 -6.16 11.43
N CYS A 112 -5.15 -5.13 10.90
CA CYS A 112 -4.37 -5.21 9.68
C CYS A 112 -2.95 -5.67 10.05
N GLU A 113 -2.65 -6.96 9.94
CA GLU A 113 -1.34 -7.49 10.36
C GLU A 113 -0.24 -7.28 9.33
N ARG A 114 -0.60 -7.18 8.05
CA ARG A 114 0.34 -6.99 6.95
C ARG A 114 -0.20 -5.94 6.00
N ARG A 115 0.69 -5.13 5.43
CA ARG A 115 0.36 -4.25 4.31
C ARG A 115 -0.12 -5.08 3.11
N GLY A 116 -0.88 -4.47 2.23
CA GLY A 116 -1.42 -5.17 1.08
C GLY A 116 -2.70 -4.55 0.53
N LEU A 117 -3.07 -5.00 -0.67
CA LEU A 117 -4.39 -4.77 -1.22
C LEU A 117 -5.31 -5.95 -0.92
N PHE A 118 -6.28 -5.75 -0.04
CA PHE A 118 -7.20 -6.82 0.36
C PHE A 118 -8.53 -6.68 -0.38
N ARG A 119 -8.78 -7.59 -1.31
CA ARG A 119 -10.04 -7.67 -2.06
C ARG A 119 -10.92 -8.79 -1.53
N LEU A 120 -12.21 -8.49 -1.34
CA LEU A 120 -13.25 -9.48 -1.07
C LEU A 120 -14.30 -9.41 -2.17
N ASP A 121 -14.21 -10.34 -3.11
CA ASP A 121 -15.01 -10.31 -4.35
C ASP A 121 -16.35 -11.04 -4.24
N THR A 122 -16.48 -11.99 -3.31
CA THR A 122 -17.70 -12.79 -3.18
C THR A 122 -17.99 -13.19 -1.73
N ALA A 123 -19.27 -13.33 -1.43
CA ALA A 123 -19.74 -14.05 -0.24
C ALA A 123 -20.78 -15.09 -0.64
N THR A 124 -20.65 -16.29 -0.07
CA THR A 124 -21.57 -17.39 -0.30
C THR A 124 -22.55 -17.47 0.86
N MET A 125 -23.84 -17.31 0.55
CA MET A 125 -24.92 -17.39 1.52
C MET A 125 -25.61 -18.75 1.38
N THR A 126 -25.69 -19.48 2.48
CA THR A 126 -26.35 -20.78 2.56
C THR A 126 -27.44 -20.74 3.62
N THR A 127 -28.63 -21.22 3.28
CA THR A 127 -29.74 -21.39 4.23
C THR A 127 -30.49 -22.68 3.91
N GLY A 128 -31.40 -23.07 4.79
CA GLY A 128 -32.24 -24.23 4.60
C GLY A 128 -33.42 -24.21 5.56
N ASP A 129 -34.22 -25.26 5.49
CA ASP A 129 -35.23 -25.50 6.52
C ASP A 129 -34.59 -25.98 7.84
N LEU A 130 -35.41 -26.06 8.88
CA LEU A 130 -35.02 -26.53 10.22
C LEU A 130 -34.67 -28.03 10.27
N PHE A 131 -35.11 -28.79 9.27
CA PHE A 131 -35.02 -30.25 9.24
C PHE A 131 -33.88 -30.76 8.37
N GLY A 132 -33.14 -29.86 7.70
CA GLY A 132 -32.07 -30.17 6.77
C GLY A 132 -32.52 -30.80 5.45
N LEU A 133 -33.82 -30.77 5.13
CA LEU A 133 -34.39 -31.41 3.93
C LEU A 133 -34.14 -30.58 2.66
N SER A 134 -34.08 -29.25 2.81
CA SER A 134 -33.76 -28.31 1.74
C SER A 134 -32.54 -27.47 2.10
N ARG A 135 -31.66 -27.26 1.12
CA ARG A 135 -30.51 -26.37 1.21
C ARG A 135 -30.46 -25.49 -0.04
N ASN A 136 -30.38 -24.20 0.19
CA ASN A 136 -30.20 -23.20 -0.84
C ASN A 136 -28.87 -22.50 -0.62
N THR A 137 -28.08 -22.39 -1.68
CA THR A 137 -26.82 -21.66 -1.69
C THR A 137 -26.88 -20.64 -2.81
N HIS A 138 -26.45 -19.41 -2.51
CA HIS A 138 -26.32 -18.35 -3.50
C HIS A 138 -25.05 -17.55 -3.21
N THR A 139 -24.21 -17.40 -4.22
CA THR A 139 -23.01 -16.57 -4.15
C THR A 139 -23.35 -15.17 -4.63
N PHE A 140 -23.04 -14.18 -3.81
CA PHE A 140 -23.26 -12.77 -4.12
C PHE A 140 -21.91 -12.11 -4.41
N PRO A 141 -21.81 -11.32 -5.48
CA PRO A 141 -20.63 -10.51 -5.71
C PRO A 141 -20.55 -9.42 -4.64
N LEU A 142 -19.33 -9.23 -4.13
CA LEU A 142 -18.91 -8.13 -3.28
C LEU A 142 -17.85 -7.35 -4.06
N GLN A 143 -17.78 -6.04 -3.83
CA GLN A 143 -16.76 -5.17 -4.42
C GLN A 143 -16.11 -4.40 -3.28
N LEU A 144 -15.44 -5.15 -2.41
CA LEU A 144 -14.81 -4.64 -1.21
C LEU A 144 -13.30 -4.61 -1.42
N GLU A 145 -12.73 -3.45 -1.16
CA GLU A 145 -11.29 -3.24 -1.17
C GLU A 145 -10.89 -2.53 0.11
N LEU A 146 -9.83 -3.02 0.74
CA LEU A 146 -9.16 -2.37 1.87
C LEU A 146 -7.68 -2.27 1.53
N MET A 147 -7.17 -1.05 1.51
CA MET A 147 -5.76 -0.79 1.29
C MET A 147 -5.05 -0.69 2.64
N VAL A 148 -4.10 -1.57 2.91
CA VAL A 148 -3.28 -1.49 4.12
C VAL A 148 -1.91 -0.96 3.76
N TYR A 149 -1.60 0.24 4.22
CA TYR A 149 -0.31 0.89 4.06
C TYR A 149 0.76 0.23 4.95
N PRO A 150 2.04 0.25 4.54
CA PRO A 150 3.14 -0.21 5.40
C PRO A 150 3.17 0.56 6.72
N ALA A 151 3.58 -0.12 7.78
CA ALA A 151 3.82 0.55 9.07
C ALA A 151 4.91 1.62 8.93
N MET A 152 4.69 2.77 9.56
CA MET A 152 5.72 3.78 9.70
C MET A 152 6.72 3.37 10.78
N VAL A 153 7.99 3.68 10.53
CA VAL A 153 9.09 3.41 11.47
C VAL A 153 9.55 4.74 12.05
N ASP A 154 10.07 4.74 13.28
CA ASP A 154 10.66 5.96 13.83
C ASP A 154 11.88 6.36 12.99
N MET A 155 12.00 7.65 12.67
CA MET A 155 13.15 8.14 11.92
C MET A 155 14.47 7.76 12.58
N TYR A 156 14.55 7.71 13.91
CA TYR A 156 15.78 7.32 14.61
C TYR A 156 16.22 5.88 14.37
N GLU A 157 15.33 5.00 13.89
CA GLU A 157 15.63 3.61 13.56
C GLU A 157 16.17 3.45 12.13
N LEU A 158 16.09 4.48 11.29
CA LEU A 158 16.64 4.44 9.94
C LEU A 158 18.19 4.39 10.01
N PRO A 159 18.84 3.47 9.27
CA PRO A 159 20.30 3.41 9.18
C PRO A 159 20.89 4.52 8.29
N LEU A 160 20.46 5.77 8.49
CA LEU A 160 20.97 6.96 7.81
C LEU A 160 21.63 7.91 8.80
N PRO A 161 22.69 8.64 8.39
CA PRO A 161 23.08 9.87 9.06
C PRO A 161 22.07 10.98 8.72
N ILE A 162 20.88 10.92 9.32
CA ILE A 162 19.68 11.75 9.03
C ILE A 162 19.98 13.25 9.12
N HIS A 163 20.81 13.67 10.07
CA HIS A 163 21.09 15.09 10.31
C HIS A 163 21.99 15.74 9.25
N SER A 164 22.77 14.95 8.51
CA SER A 164 23.62 15.47 7.45
C SER A 164 22.83 15.47 6.15
N TRP A 165 22.26 14.34 5.70
CA TRP A 165 21.78 14.27 4.32
C TRP A 165 20.42 14.95 4.06
N LEU A 166 19.39 14.72 4.87
CA LEU A 166 18.06 15.33 4.65
C LEU A 166 18.07 16.84 4.94
N GLY A 167 18.88 17.28 5.90
CA GLY A 167 19.20 18.69 6.12
C GLY A 167 20.11 19.29 5.04
N GLU A 168 20.91 18.47 4.34
CA GLU A 168 21.77 18.89 3.23
C GLU A 168 21.13 18.77 1.85
N LEU A 169 20.01 18.04 1.66
CA LEU A 169 19.27 18.02 0.39
C LEU A 169 18.96 19.44 -0.12
N PRO A 170 18.50 20.39 0.72
CA PRO A 170 18.39 21.79 0.32
C PRO A 170 19.74 22.55 0.24
N VAL A 171 20.84 22.01 0.81
CA VAL A 171 22.15 22.69 0.94
C VAL A 171 23.16 22.29 -0.14
N LYS A 172 23.11 21.05 -0.65
CA LYS A 172 24.13 20.47 -1.54
C LYS A 172 24.10 21.00 -2.99
N ARG A 173 23.05 21.73 -3.40
CA ARG A 173 22.87 22.22 -4.77
C ARG A 173 22.96 23.74 -4.95
N TRP A 174 23.66 24.44 -4.06
CA TRP A 174 23.99 25.88 -4.16
C TRP A 174 24.88 26.29 -5.36
N ILE A 175 24.87 25.54 -6.46
CA ILE A 175 25.76 25.69 -7.62
C ILE A 175 25.07 26.32 -8.85
N VAL A 176 23.74 26.42 -8.88
CA VAL A 176 23.00 27.05 -10.02
C VAL A 176 22.20 28.26 -9.56
N HIS A 177 22.56 29.45 -10.05
CA HIS A 177 21.93 30.72 -9.69
C HIS A 177 20.54 30.92 -10.30
N ASP A 178 19.52 31.16 -9.48
CA ASP A 178 18.17 31.54 -9.95
C ASP A 178 18.19 32.99 -10.50
N PRO A 179 17.79 33.26 -11.76
CA PRO A 179 17.78 34.62 -12.30
C PRO A 179 16.83 35.60 -11.62
N PHE A 180 15.81 35.13 -10.89
CA PHE A 180 14.66 35.94 -10.46
C PHE A 180 14.65 36.28 -8.97
N LEU A 181 15.31 35.48 -8.12
CA LEU A 181 15.47 35.83 -6.71
C LEU A 181 16.75 36.63 -6.50
N THR A 182 16.64 37.78 -5.85
CA THR A 182 17.80 38.63 -5.52
C THR A 182 17.97 38.68 -3.99
N ALA A 183 18.97 37.95 -3.48
CA ALA A 183 19.34 37.91 -2.05
C ALA A 183 20.09 39.17 -1.57
N GLY A 184 20.57 40.02 -2.49
CA GLY A 184 21.30 41.24 -2.16
C GLY A 184 22.19 41.75 -3.31
N THR A 185 23.27 42.45 -2.97
CA THR A 185 24.26 42.94 -3.93
C THR A 185 25.67 42.58 -3.47
N ARG A 186 26.56 42.22 -4.41
CA ARG A 186 27.99 42.01 -4.15
C ARG A 186 28.84 42.77 -5.15
N GLU A 187 30.10 42.99 -4.82
CA GLU A 187 31.06 43.63 -5.71
C GLU A 187 31.34 42.75 -6.95
N TYR A 188 31.49 43.41 -8.10
CA TYR A 188 31.74 42.78 -9.40
C TYR A 188 33.12 42.11 -9.41
N SER A 189 33.19 40.86 -9.87
CA SER A 189 34.45 40.14 -10.08
C SER A 189 34.68 39.84 -11.57
N PRO A 190 35.94 39.80 -12.04
CA PRO A 190 36.25 39.41 -13.41
C PRO A 190 35.76 37.98 -13.70
N GLY A 191 34.69 37.86 -14.49
CA GLY A 191 34.00 36.59 -14.77
C GLY A 191 32.46 36.72 -14.70
N ASP A 192 31.96 37.77 -14.06
CA ASP A 192 30.53 38.04 -13.97
C ASP A 192 29.94 38.57 -15.29
N SER A 193 28.78 38.07 -15.68
CA SER A 193 28.07 38.54 -16.88
C SER A 193 27.63 40.00 -16.71
N LEU A 194 27.83 40.82 -17.74
CA LEU A 194 27.42 42.24 -17.76
C LEU A 194 25.90 42.42 -17.53
N GLY A 195 25.08 41.42 -17.89
CA GLY A 195 23.64 41.44 -17.65
C GLY A 195 23.25 41.30 -16.17
N SER A 196 24.18 40.96 -15.28
CA SER A 196 23.94 40.81 -13.84
C SER A 196 24.19 42.09 -13.03
N ILE A 197 24.68 43.16 -13.67
CA ILE A 197 25.04 44.42 -13.00
C ILE A 197 23.80 45.11 -12.41
N ASN A 198 23.89 45.50 -11.14
CA ASN A 198 22.89 46.31 -10.47
C ASN A 198 23.29 47.79 -10.56
N TRP A 199 22.89 48.44 -11.66
CA TRP A 199 23.21 49.86 -11.91
C TRP A 199 22.74 50.80 -10.80
N LYS A 200 21.64 50.49 -10.11
CA LYS A 200 21.11 51.30 -9.00
C LYS A 200 21.97 51.19 -7.74
N ALA A 201 22.53 50.00 -7.47
CA ALA A 201 23.45 49.81 -6.36
C ALA A 201 24.82 50.42 -6.67
N THR A 202 25.32 50.24 -7.90
CA THR A 202 26.58 50.83 -8.39
C THR A 202 26.58 52.36 -8.32
N ALA A 203 25.47 52.99 -8.69
CA ALA A 203 25.32 54.45 -8.59
C ALA A 203 25.37 54.97 -7.15
N ARG A 204 25.01 54.15 -6.15
CA ARG A 204 24.99 54.54 -4.73
C ARG A 204 26.32 54.30 -4.03
N THR A 205 27.02 53.22 -4.35
CA THR A 205 28.28 52.84 -3.70
C THR A 205 29.52 53.32 -4.43
N GLY A 206 29.39 53.76 -5.69
CA GLY A 206 30.52 54.23 -6.52
C GLY A 206 31.41 53.10 -7.06
N GLN A 207 31.08 51.85 -6.78
CA GLN A 207 31.78 50.65 -7.23
C GLN A 207 30.83 49.74 -8.00
N MET A 208 31.33 48.99 -9.00
CA MET A 208 30.48 48.06 -9.76
C MET A 208 29.95 46.95 -8.86
N GLN A 209 28.63 46.78 -8.86
CA GLN A 209 27.89 45.84 -8.02
C GLN A 209 27.05 44.97 -8.93
N VAL A 210 26.95 43.69 -8.62
CA VAL A 210 26.10 42.72 -9.31
C VAL A 210 24.97 42.26 -8.38
N HIS A 211 23.82 41.93 -8.96
CA HIS A 211 22.73 41.30 -8.22
C HIS A 211 23.24 39.96 -7.65
N ARG A 212 23.21 39.81 -6.33
CA ARG A 212 23.40 38.52 -5.69
C ARG A 212 22.10 37.76 -5.85
N LYS A 213 22.10 36.78 -6.74
CA LYS A 213 20.96 35.89 -6.98
C LYS A 213 20.79 34.92 -5.81
N ASP A 214 19.58 34.72 -5.32
CA ASP A 214 19.23 33.66 -4.35
C ASP A 214 18.97 32.33 -5.08
N PHE A 215 18.74 31.24 -4.36
CA PHE A 215 18.58 29.90 -4.93
C PHE A 215 17.18 29.34 -4.66
N THR A 216 16.45 28.91 -5.70
CA THR A 216 15.35 27.94 -5.57
C THR A 216 15.75 26.70 -6.33
N ALA A 217 16.12 25.63 -5.64
CA ALA A 217 16.18 24.32 -6.26
C ALA A 217 14.92 23.58 -5.84
N ASP A 218 14.07 23.22 -6.81
CA ASP A 218 13.08 22.17 -6.59
C ASP A 218 13.87 20.86 -6.39
N SER A 219 14.13 20.53 -5.13
CA SER A 219 14.75 19.26 -4.76
C SER A 219 13.78 18.14 -5.10
N ARG A 220 14.17 17.25 -6.01
CA ARG A 220 13.45 16.02 -6.34
C ARG A 220 14.15 14.83 -5.70
N LEU A 221 13.40 14.02 -4.98
CA LEU A 221 13.87 12.76 -4.40
C LEU A 221 13.25 11.60 -5.17
N MET A 222 14.06 10.67 -5.66
CA MET A 222 13.61 9.40 -6.21
C MET A 222 13.97 8.29 -5.22
N ILE A 223 12.98 7.69 -4.59
CA ILE A 223 13.18 6.55 -3.68
C ILE A 223 13.23 5.28 -4.51
N CYS A 224 14.38 4.62 -4.52
CA CYS A 224 14.65 3.42 -5.30
C CYS A 224 14.70 2.20 -4.39
N LEU A 225 13.62 1.40 -4.35
CA LEU A 225 13.56 0.21 -3.51
C LEU A 225 13.89 -1.06 -4.30
N ASN A 226 15.00 -1.70 -3.93
CA ASN A 226 15.44 -2.95 -4.50
C ASN A 226 14.81 -4.17 -3.81
N MET A 227 14.10 -5.00 -4.57
CA MET A 227 13.51 -6.29 -4.15
C MET A 227 14.55 -7.44 -4.06
N GLU A 228 15.81 -7.20 -4.40
CA GLU A 228 16.86 -8.21 -4.41
C GLU A 228 17.65 -8.28 -3.09
N ILE A 229 17.74 -9.48 -2.53
CA ILE A 229 18.57 -9.74 -1.34
C ILE A 229 20.04 -9.93 -1.72
N SER A 230 20.31 -10.50 -2.90
CA SER A 230 21.65 -10.75 -3.41
C SER A 230 21.68 -10.65 -4.93
N ASP A 231 22.87 -10.43 -5.48
CA ASP A 231 23.12 -10.31 -6.94
C ASP A 231 22.77 -11.62 -7.69
N SER A 232 22.86 -12.75 -6.98
CA SER A 232 22.51 -14.09 -7.49
C SER A 232 21.01 -14.41 -7.41
N MET A 233 20.17 -13.52 -6.89
CA MET A 233 18.75 -13.78 -6.71
C MET A 233 18.01 -13.81 -8.06
N TRP A 234 17.12 -14.78 -8.25
CA TRP A 234 16.38 -14.96 -9.50
C TRP A 234 14.98 -14.33 -9.51
N ARG A 235 14.08 -14.76 -8.62
CA ARG A 235 12.68 -14.28 -8.64
C ARG A 235 12.07 -14.11 -7.25
N THR A 236 12.15 -15.14 -6.42
CA THR A 236 11.50 -15.16 -5.10
C THR A 236 12.42 -14.64 -4.01
N VAL A 237 11.92 -13.66 -3.25
CA VAL A 237 12.58 -13.12 -2.06
C VAL A 237 12.72 -14.23 -1.02
N THR A 238 13.96 -14.51 -0.59
CA THR A 238 14.25 -15.55 0.43
C THR A 238 14.02 -15.04 1.86
N ASP A 239 14.30 -13.76 2.08
CA ASP A 239 14.19 -13.03 3.35
C ASP A 239 13.13 -11.95 3.20
N ILE A 240 11.88 -12.34 3.45
CA ILE A 240 10.69 -11.51 3.25
C ILE A 240 10.71 -10.32 4.22
N GLU A 241 10.95 -10.56 5.49
CA GLU A 241 10.96 -9.53 6.55
C GLU A 241 11.96 -8.41 6.25
N ARG A 242 13.11 -8.73 5.67
CA ARG A 242 14.09 -7.71 5.29
C ARG A 242 13.57 -6.78 4.19
N ILE A 243 12.93 -7.31 3.15
CA ILE A 243 12.34 -6.46 2.10
C ILE A 243 11.15 -5.67 2.65
N GLU A 244 10.32 -6.28 3.51
CA GLU A 244 9.25 -5.57 4.25
C GLU A 244 9.80 -4.37 5.03
N GLN A 245 10.92 -4.54 5.73
CA GLN A 245 11.58 -3.45 6.43
C GLN A 245 12.04 -2.35 5.47
N GLY A 246 12.56 -2.72 4.30
CA GLY A 246 12.88 -1.76 3.24
C GLY A 246 11.66 -0.95 2.75
N ILE A 247 10.49 -1.58 2.66
CA ILE A 247 9.23 -0.92 2.31
C ILE A 247 8.81 0.07 3.41
N ARG A 248 8.92 -0.32 4.69
CA ARG A 248 8.65 0.58 5.83
C ARG A 248 9.60 1.78 5.85
N TYR A 249 10.88 1.58 5.52
CA TYR A 249 11.84 2.66 5.34
C TYR A 249 11.46 3.59 4.19
N ALA A 250 11.10 3.04 3.03
CA ALA A 250 10.64 3.83 1.89
C ALA A 250 9.42 4.69 2.24
N ALA A 251 8.44 4.12 2.96
CA ALA A 251 7.26 4.84 3.42
C ALA A 251 7.62 5.99 4.37
N THR A 252 8.48 5.73 5.35
CA THR A 252 8.89 6.73 6.35
C THR A 252 9.67 7.89 5.71
N ILE A 253 10.54 7.58 4.74
CA ILE A 253 11.33 8.59 4.03
C ILE A 253 10.44 9.40 3.08
N ALA A 254 9.49 8.76 2.40
CA ALA A 254 8.51 9.44 1.57
C ALA A 254 7.65 10.40 2.41
N ASP A 255 7.19 9.97 3.59
CA ASP A 255 6.42 10.80 4.52
C ASP A 255 7.20 12.05 4.92
N TYR A 256 8.45 11.86 5.31
CA TYR A 256 9.35 12.96 5.66
C TYR A 256 9.56 13.91 4.47
N ALA A 257 9.92 13.39 3.30
CA ALA A 257 10.25 14.20 2.13
C ALA A 257 9.03 15.00 1.64
N VAL A 258 7.87 14.37 1.50
CA VAL A 258 6.62 15.03 1.11
C VAL A 258 6.19 16.06 2.16
N GLY A 259 6.34 15.74 3.46
CA GLY A 259 6.05 16.66 4.56
C GLY A 259 6.93 17.92 4.58
N HIS A 260 8.13 17.85 3.99
CA HIS A 260 9.05 18.99 3.85
C HIS A 260 8.96 19.68 2.47
N GLY A 261 7.98 19.30 1.64
CA GLY A 261 7.75 19.91 0.32
C GLY A 261 8.71 19.44 -0.77
N ILE A 262 9.38 18.30 -0.58
CA ILE A 262 10.27 17.69 -1.58
C ILE A 262 9.42 16.85 -2.53
N GLU A 263 9.53 17.12 -3.84
CA GLU A 263 8.88 16.29 -4.87
C GLU A 263 9.46 14.88 -4.81
N THR A 264 8.64 13.89 -4.45
CA THR A 264 9.10 12.53 -4.20
C THR A 264 8.52 11.57 -5.23
N GLY A 265 9.40 10.85 -5.92
CA GLY A 265 9.09 9.75 -6.83
C GLY A 265 9.43 8.40 -6.20
N PHE A 266 8.91 7.32 -6.80
CA PHE A 266 9.16 5.97 -6.33
C PHE A 266 9.50 5.04 -7.50
N LEU A 267 10.61 4.32 -7.36
CA LEU A 267 11.12 3.36 -8.33
C LEU A 267 11.35 2.03 -7.63
N SER A 268 10.84 0.93 -8.19
CA SER A 268 11.12 -0.41 -7.69
C SER A 268 11.15 -1.43 -8.81
N ASN A 269 12.05 -2.41 -8.69
CA ASN A 269 12.10 -3.55 -9.57
C ASN A 269 11.08 -4.66 -9.22
N GLY A 270 10.17 -4.39 -8.29
CA GLY A 270 9.00 -5.23 -7.99
C GLY A 270 7.82 -5.00 -8.93
N ARG A 271 6.82 -5.89 -8.88
CA ARG A 271 5.52 -5.69 -9.56
C ARG A 271 4.44 -5.24 -8.58
N LEU A 272 3.44 -4.51 -9.08
CA LEU A 272 2.23 -4.20 -8.31
C LEU A 272 1.23 -5.37 -8.39
N ASP A 273 0.58 -5.65 -7.28
CA ASP A 273 -0.59 -6.51 -7.23
C ASP A 273 -1.82 -5.77 -7.79
N GLY A 274 -2.53 -6.45 -8.69
CA GLY A 274 -3.83 -6.01 -9.21
C GLY A 274 -3.86 -5.43 -10.63
N ASP A 275 -2.72 -5.07 -11.24
CA ASP A 275 -2.71 -4.40 -12.56
C ASP A 275 -2.45 -5.32 -13.76
N GLY A 276 -2.18 -6.62 -13.57
CA GLY A 276 -1.99 -7.58 -14.67
C GLY A 276 -0.77 -7.35 -15.57
N GLU A 277 -0.19 -6.16 -15.53
CA GLU A 277 1.08 -5.79 -16.13
C GLU A 277 2.25 -6.31 -15.26
N HIS A 278 3.23 -6.92 -15.92
CA HIS A 278 4.47 -7.39 -15.31
C HIS A 278 5.57 -6.35 -15.49
N ASP A 279 5.23 -5.08 -15.25
CA ASP A 279 6.16 -3.97 -15.39
C ASP A 279 6.72 -3.56 -14.02
N PRO A 280 7.98 -3.07 -13.99
CA PRO A 280 8.53 -2.47 -12.78
C PRO A 280 7.74 -1.24 -12.37
N VAL A 281 7.73 -0.95 -11.07
CA VAL A 281 7.12 0.28 -10.56
C VAL A 281 8.02 1.46 -10.89
N ASN A 282 7.47 2.42 -11.61
CA ASN A 282 8.11 3.68 -11.91
C ASN A 282 7.08 4.81 -11.83
N ALA A 283 7.06 5.46 -10.68
CA ALA A 283 6.26 6.63 -10.43
C ALA A 283 7.19 7.85 -10.44
N GLU A 284 6.98 8.70 -11.44
CA GLU A 284 7.58 10.04 -11.49
C GLU A 284 7.29 10.79 -10.18
N PRO A 285 8.11 11.78 -9.80
CA PRO A 285 7.86 12.58 -8.60
C PRO A 285 6.47 13.21 -8.63
N MET A 286 5.54 12.67 -7.84
CA MET A 286 4.15 13.11 -7.74
C MET A 286 3.86 13.47 -6.29
N GLY A 287 3.46 14.73 -6.05
CA GLY A 287 3.49 15.35 -4.72
C GLY A 287 2.49 14.84 -3.67
N ARG A 288 1.83 13.70 -3.86
CA ARG A 288 0.86 13.17 -2.88
C ARG A 288 1.36 11.89 -2.23
N MET A 289 1.51 11.95 -0.92
CA MET A 289 1.93 10.83 -0.09
C MET A 289 1.03 9.59 -0.24
N GLU A 290 -0.29 9.79 -0.40
CA GLU A 290 -1.27 8.71 -0.60
C GLU A 290 -0.97 7.85 -1.84
N ASP A 291 -0.46 8.47 -2.92
CA ASP A 291 -0.14 7.77 -4.16
C ASP A 291 1.09 6.86 -3.93
N ILE A 292 2.11 7.34 -3.20
CA ILE A 292 3.29 6.55 -2.84
C ILE A 292 2.93 5.40 -1.88
N LEU A 293 2.14 5.68 -0.84
CA LEU A 293 1.68 4.65 0.10
C LEU A 293 0.85 3.57 -0.59
N SER A 294 0.00 3.95 -1.54
CA SER A 294 -0.76 3.01 -2.38
C SER A 294 0.15 2.09 -3.19
N LEU A 295 1.20 2.64 -3.82
CA LEU A 295 2.20 1.83 -4.54
C LEU A 295 2.93 0.86 -3.60
N LEU A 296 3.37 1.33 -2.43
CA LEU A 296 4.07 0.50 -1.44
C LEU A 296 3.19 -0.60 -0.85
N ALA A 297 1.90 -0.32 -0.63
CA ALA A 297 0.91 -1.29 -0.18
C ALA A 297 0.65 -2.37 -1.23
N ARG A 298 0.64 -1.99 -2.52
CA ARG A 298 0.40 -2.90 -3.64
C ARG A 298 1.66 -3.63 -4.10
N LEU A 299 2.83 -3.29 -3.59
CA LEU A 299 4.09 -3.87 -4.05
C LEU A 299 4.19 -5.34 -3.64
N SER A 300 4.25 -6.23 -4.62
CA SER A 300 4.48 -7.66 -4.38
C SER A 300 5.99 -7.95 -4.23
N LEU A 301 6.31 -8.96 -3.43
CA LEU A 301 7.68 -9.37 -3.14
C LEU A 301 8.26 -10.29 -4.23
N GLU A 302 8.12 -9.88 -5.48
CA GLU A 302 8.62 -10.59 -6.66
C GLU A 302 9.41 -9.65 -7.54
N ARG A 303 10.59 -10.09 -7.95
CA ARG A 303 11.42 -9.32 -8.90
C ARG A 303 10.90 -9.49 -10.32
N VAL A 304 10.70 -8.36 -11.02
CA VAL A 304 10.43 -8.30 -12.46
C VAL A 304 11.73 -8.35 -13.26
N LEU A 305 12.66 -7.43 -12.96
CA LEU A 305 13.98 -7.33 -13.62
C LEU A 305 15.09 -6.97 -12.62
N PRO A 306 16.36 -7.10 -12.99
CA PRO A 306 17.46 -6.65 -12.14
C PRO A 306 17.40 -5.16 -11.84
N MET A 307 17.64 -4.79 -10.57
CA MET A 307 17.62 -3.36 -10.18
C MET A 307 18.69 -2.55 -10.92
N SER A 308 19.85 -3.16 -11.20
CA SER A 308 20.90 -2.57 -12.04
C SER A 308 20.36 -2.12 -13.40
N ARG A 309 19.60 -2.99 -14.07
CA ARG A 309 19.01 -2.69 -15.38
C ARG A 309 17.95 -1.61 -15.29
N LEU A 310 17.18 -1.56 -14.20
CA LEU A 310 16.19 -0.50 -13.99
C LEU A 310 16.86 0.88 -13.83
N LEU A 311 17.96 0.96 -13.07
CA LEU A 311 18.73 2.19 -12.91
C LEU A 311 19.45 2.60 -14.21
N GLU A 312 19.93 1.66 -15.02
CA GLU A 312 20.48 1.95 -16.35
C GLU A 312 19.43 2.60 -17.26
N LEU A 313 18.20 2.06 -17.28
CA LEU A 313 17.10 2.63 -18.06
C LEU A 313 16.75 4.05 -17.58
N GLU A 314 16.80 4.31 -16.27
CA GLU A 314 16.62 5.66 -15.74
C GLU A 314 17.76 6.61 -16.15
N ALA A 315 19.01 6.13 -16.14
CA ALA A 315 20.13 6.93 -16.63
C ALA A 315 20.00 7.25 -18.14
N GLU A 316 19.50 6.30 -18.94
CA GLU A 316 19.23 6.48 -20.37
C GLU A 316 18.12 7.52 -20.65
N ARG A 317 17.15 7.70 -19.73
CA ARG A 317 16.11 8.74 -19.85
C ARG A 317 16.67 10.16 -19.72
N GLY A 318 17.82 10.31 -19.07
CA GLY A 318 18.51 11.60 -18.95
C GLY A 318 17.85 12.57 -17.97
N SER A 319 17.13 12.08 -16.97
CA SER A 319 16.62 12.92 -15.87
C SER A 319 17.80 13.56 -15.14
N THR A 320 17.86 14.89 -15.13
CA THR A 320 18.83 15.67 -14.35
C THR A 320 18.13 16.25 -13.12
N ASP A 321 18.92 16.69 -12.14
CA ASP A 321 18.43 17.35 -10.94
C ASP A 321 17.53 16.46 -10.05
N THR A 322 17.77 15.16 -10.00
CA THR A 322 17.09 14.24 -9.07
C THR A 322 18.08 13.59 -8.12
N ASP A 323 17.75 13.52 -6.83
CA ASP A 323 18.53 12.79 -5.84
C ASP A 323 17.94 11.39 -5.69
N TYR A 324 18.73 10.37 -5.99
CA TYR A 324 18.33 8.97 -5.91
C TYR A 324 18.75 8.39 -4.57
N LEU A 325 17.78 7.90 -3.80
CA LEU A 325 18.02 7.11 -2.59
C LEU A 325 17.81 5.63 -2.89
N ILE A 326 18.88 4.85 -2.97
CA ILE A 326 18.82 3.43 -3.24
C ILE A 326 18.72 2.66 -1.92
N ILE A 327 17.54 2.09 -1.66
CA ILE A 327 17.26 1.20 -0.54
C ILE A 327 17.48 -0.24 -0.99
N SER A 328 18.49 -0.92 -0.44
CA SER A 328 18.88 -2.25 -0.90
C SER A 328 19.45 -3.13 0.22
N CYS A 329 19.28 -4.44 0.09
CA CYS A 329 19.90 -5.44 0.97
C CYS A 329 21.39 -5.70 0.64
N HIS A 330 21.83 -5.30 -0.56
CA HIS A 330 23.15 -5.59 -1.08
C HIS A 330 23.62 -4.51 -2.06
N ARG A 331 24.93 -4.46 -2.31
CA ARG A 331 25.56 -3.55 -3.27
C ARG A 331 26.38 -4.32 -4.30
N GLY A 332 25.71 -5.10 -5.16
CA GLY A 332 26.35 -5.86 -6.23
C GLY A 332 27.10 -4.94 -7.22
N ALA A 333 28.10 -5.49 -7.94
CA ALA A 333 28.94 -4.69 -8.83
C ALA A 333 28.15 -4.02 -9.96
N GLY A 334 27.20 -4.75 -10.57
CA GLY A 334 26.33 -4.20 -11.61
C GLY A 334 25.43 -3.08 -11.10
N LEU A 335 24.91 -3.22 -9.88
CA LEU A 335 24.08 -2.19 -9.26
C LEU A 335 24.90 -0.92 -8.93
N GLN A 336 26.12 -1.09 -8.42
CA GLN A 336 27.03 0.03 -8.17
C GLN A 336 27.42 0.75 -9.47
N GLN A 337 27.67 0.01 -10.54
CA GLN A 337 27.99 0.59 -11.85
C GLN A 337 26.82 1.41 -12.40
N ALA A 338 25.58 0.90 -12.30
CA ALA A 338 24.39 1.63 -12.72
C ALA A 338 24.15 2.90 -11.86
N ALA A 339 24.37 2.80 -10.55
CA ALA A 339 24.31 3.96 -9.65
C ALA A 339 25.37 5.03 -10.00
N GLU A 340 26.58 4.62 -10.39
CA GLU A 340 27.62 5.57 -10.82
C GLU A 340 27.27 6.24 -12.16
N GLN A 341 26.58 5.55 -13.07
CA GLN A 341 26.07 6.18 -14.30
C GLN A 341 25.09 7.32 -14.01
N LEU A 342 24.17 7.13 -13.05
CA LEU A 342 23.27 8.20 -12.59
C LEU A 342 24.07 9.38 -12.00
N ARG A 343 25.11 9.08 -11.21
CA ARG A 343 25.99 10.11 -10.64
C ARG A 343 26.73 10.91 -11.71
N LEU A 344 27.27 10.22 -12.72
CA LEU A 344 27.94 10.83 -13.87
C LEU A 344 26.99 11.68 -14.74
N ALA A 345 25.69 11.37 -14.73
CA ALA A 345 24.65 12.18 -15.36
C ALA A 345 24.30 13.46 -14.58
N GLY A 346 24.93 13.71 -13.42
CA GLY A 346 24.74 14.92 -12.61
C GLY A 346 23.73 14.76 -11.47
N ASN A 347 23.27 13.54 -11.19
CA ASN A 347 22.33 13.26 -10.11
C ASN A 347 23.04 12.97 -8.78
N GLY A 348 22.38 13.28 -7.66
CA GLY A 348 22.82 12.82 -6.34
C GLY A 348 22.45 11.34 -6.18
N VAL A 349 23.35 10.54 -5.61
CA VAL A 349 23.08 9.12 -5.35
C VAL A 349 23.55 8.76 -3.95
N GLU A 350 22.63 8.27 -3.13
CA GLU A 350 22.90 7.78 -1.78
C GLU A 350 22.31 6.39 -1.57
N TRP A 351 22.83 5.70 -0.55
CA TRP A 351 22.48 4.32 -0.25
C TRP A 351 21.91 4.18 1.16
N LEU A 352 20.81 3.46 1.26
CA LEU A 352 20.25 2.95 2.50
C LEU A 352 20.39 1.43 2.51
N ASP A 353 21.30 0.93 3.32
CA ASP A 353 21.43 -0.52 3.49
C ASP A 353 20.35 -1.03 4.44
N ILE A 354 19.56 -1.99 3.99
CA ILE A 354 18.62 -2.68 4.87
C ILE A 354 19.44 -3.68 5.70
N PRO A 355 19.52 -3.55 7.03
CA PRO A 355 20.29 -4.48 7.85
C PRO A 355 19.73 -5.89 7.67
N GLY A 356 20.61 -6.89 7.55
CA GLY A 356 20.18 -8.28 7.68
C GLY A 356 19.90 -8.60 9.15
N GLU A 357 19.17 -9.68 9.42
CA GLU A 357 19.15 -10.29 10.76
C GLU A 357 20.57 -10.78 11.11
N GLY A 358 21.41 -9.86 11.56
CA GLY A 358 22.70 -10.16 12.14
C GLY A 358 22.46 -10.73 13.52
N ARG A 359 22.84 -12.00 13.71
CA ARG A 359 23.22 -12.60 15.00
C ARG A 359 23.66 -11.50 15.96
N GLY A 360 22.89 -11.32 17.04
CA GLY A 360 23.28 -10.44 18.13
C GLY A 360 24.74 -10.71 18.49
N SER A 361 25.56 -9.66 18.45
CA SER A 361 26.94 -9.71 18.92
C SER A 361 26.92 -10.09 20.40
N ALA A 362 27.35 -11.32 20.67
CA ALA A 362 27.82 -11.76 21.98
C ALA A 362 29.22 -11.20 22.25
#